data_AF-A0A0T8KX58-F1
#
_entry.id   AF-A0A0T8KX58-F1
#
_cell.length_a   1.000
_cell.length_b   1.000
_cell.length_c   1.000
_cell.angle_alpha   90.00
_cell.angle_beta   90.00
_cell.angle_gamma   90.00
#
_symmetry.space_group_name_H-M   'P 1'
#
loop_
_entity.id
_entity.type
_entity.pdbx_description
1 polymer ?
#
loop_
_entity_poly.entity_id
_entity_poly.type
_entity_poly.pdbx_seq_one_letter_code
_entity_poly.pdbx_strand_id
1 'polypeptide(L)'
;MEIIKENLKRCDAFYQSDFYQFLKKNNPNYIPYLFDHLCEDPDARDRTLYHELSNKFEFPARKDHLIDEIEGQKIRLAADIICGRKQIVKFHENDYEKWRKDYELVRSNVNLHFLWPKHKAPTINTYRYTKYLDRIDCLLFDLKSYFSGQETPMMPAYQREETAIWLKQFNRDFKSPIIHP
;
A
#
# COMPACT_ATOMS: atom_id res chain seq x y z
N MET A 1 -0.95 5.54 13.92
CA MET A 1 0.15 4.80 13.26
C MET A 1 1.21 4.35 14.28
N GLU A 2 0.94 3.30 15.04
CA GLU A 2 1.81 2.85 16.12
C GLU A 2 2.95 1.94 15.62
N ILE A 3 2.64 1.03 14.68
CA ILE A 3 3.63 0.09 14.14
C ILE A 3 4.73 0.84 13.40
N ILE A 4 4.41 1.94 12.72
CA ILE A 4 5.39 2.78 12.03
C ILE A 4 6.38 3.39 13.02
N LYS A 5 5.88 3.92 14.15
CA LYS A 5 6.74 4.47 15.21
C LYS A 5 7.64 3.39 15.83
N GLU A 6 7.08 2.20 16.05
CA GLU A 6 7.83 1.09 16.62
C GLU A 6 8.88 0.54 15.64
N ASN A 7 8.56 0.45 14.36
CA ASN A 7 9.51 0.12 13.30
C ASN A 7 10.68 1.10 13.25
N LEU A 8 10.39 2.41 13.31
CA LEU A 8 11.42 3.45 13.34
C LEU A 8 12.35 3.30 14.56
N LYS A 9 11.80 3.02 15.75
CA LYS A 9 12.61 2.76 16.95
C LYS A 9 13.52 1.54 16.78
N ARG A 10 13.01 0.44 16.22
CA ARG A 10 13.80 -0.77 15.97
C ARG A 10 14.90 -0.52 14.95
N CYS A 11 14.59 0.24 13.89
CA CYS A 11 15.56 0.70 12.92
C CYS A 11 16.65 1.56 13.58
N ASP A 12 16.27 2.57 14.37
CA ASP A 12 17.22 3.45 15.05
C ASP A 12 18.15 2.65 15.97
N ALA A 13 17.57 1.79 16.80
CA ALA A 13 18.32 0.92 17.69
C ALA A 13 19.30 0.01 16.94
N PHE A 14 18.88 -0.56 15.80
CA PHE A 14 19.75 -1.41 14.99
C PHE A 14 20.89 -0.61 14.35
N TYR A 15 20.59 0.41 13.54
CA TYR A 15 21.58 1.15 12.77
C TYR A 15 22.56 1.96 13.62
N GLN A 16 22.17 2.35 14.84
CA GLN A 16 23.03 3.05 15.80
C GLN A 16 23.80 2.11 16.73
N SER A 17 23.57 0.79 16.67
CA SER A 17 24.24 -0.17 17.56
C SER A 17 25.67 -0.51 17.15
N ASP A 18 26.48 -0.88 18.13
CA ASP A 18 27.79 -1.51 17.91
C ASP A 18 27.67 -2.80 17.08
N PHE A 19 26.55 -3.52 17.20
CA PHE A 19 26.30 -4.71 16.42
C PHE A 19 26.18 -4.41 14.92
N TYR A 20 25.52 -3.33 14.54
CA TYR A 20 25.48 -2.90 13.14
C TYR A 20 26.87 -2.51 12.63
N GLN A 21 27.67 -1.79 13.43
CA GLN A 21 29.06 -1.46 13.05
C GLN A 21 29.92 -2.72 12.89
N PHE A 22 29.75 -3.69 13.78
CA PHE A 22 30.38 -5.00 13.68
C PHE A 22 29.98 -5.73 12.40
N LEU A 23 28.69 -5.79 12.06
CA LEU A 23 28.21 -6.42 10.84
C LEU A 23 28.73 -5.71 9.60
N LYS A 24 28.73 -4.37 9.59
CA LYS A 24 29.23 -3.58 8.45
C LYS A 24 30.69 -3.90 8.13
N LYS A 25 31.51 -4.14 9.16
CA LYS A 25 32.94 -4.46 9.00
C LYS A 25 33.20 -5.93 8.67
N ASN A 26 32.49 -6.85 9.32
CA ASN A 26 32.84 -8.27 9.30
C ASN A 26 31.90 -9.12 8.45
N ASN A 27 30.63 -8.76 8.36
CA ASN A 27 29.56 -9.58 7.78
C ASN A 27 28.47 -8.72 7.08
N PRO A 28 28.81 -7.85 6.12
CA PRO A 28 27.86 -6.88 5.56
C PRO A 28 26.66 -7.55 4.87
N ASN A 29 26.83 -8.77 4.36
CA ASN A 29 25.77 -9.54 3.69
C ASN A 29 24.63 -9.97 4.64
N TYR A 30 24.82 -9.93 5.96
CA TYR A 30 23.75 -10.22 6.93
C TYR A 30 22.81 -9.04 7.17
N ILE A 31 23.24 -7.82 6.84
CA ILE A 31 22.45 -6.60 7.08
C ILE A 31 21.12 -6.65 6.32
N PRO A 32 21.07 -7.00 5.01
CA PRO A 32 19.79 -7.12 4.30
C PRO A 32 18.84 -8.16 4.89
N TYR A 33 19.38 -9.29 5.38
CA TYR A 33 18.57 -10.34 6.00
C TYR A 33 17.90 -9.86 7.30
N LEU A 34 18.67 -9.21 8.17
CA LEU A 34 18.12 -8.64 9.41
C LEU A 34 17.13 -7.52 9.11
N PHE A 35 17.43 -6.70 8.10
CA PHE A 35 16.56 -5.62 7.68
C PHE A 35 15.16 -6.12 7.29
N ASP A 36 15.07 -7.24 6.57
CA ASP A 36 13.79 -7.84 6.17
C ASP A 36 12.95 -8.32 7.35
N HIS A 37 13.56 -8.60 8.51
CA HIS A 37 12.88 -9.09 9.71
C HIS A 37 12.71 -8.02 10.81
N LEU A 38 13.32 -6.85 10.65
CA LEU A 38 13.34 -5.80 11.67
C LEU A 38 12.00 -5.07 11.83
N CYS A 39 11.23 -4.96 10.75
CA CYS A 39 9.98 -4.21 10.71
C CYS A 39 8.78 -5.12 10.54
N GLU A 40 7.69 -4.77 11.21
CA GLU A 40 6.38 -5.33 10.94
C GLU A 40 5.69 -4.59 9.80
N ASP A 41 4.79 -5.27 9.09
CA ASP A 41 3.97 -4.66 8.04
C ASP A 41 2.81 -3.85 8.67
N PRO A 42 2.82 -2.50 8.58
CA PRO A 42 1.76 -1.68 9.16
C PRO A 42 0.40 -1.93 8.48
N ASP A 43 0.40 -2.18 7.17
CA ASP A 43 -0.82 -2.28 6.35
C ASP A 43 -1.63 -3.53 6.75
N ALA A 44 -0.95 -4.55 7.27
CA ALA A 44 -1.55 -5.80 7.73
C ALA A 44 -2.03 -5.77 9.19
N ARG A 45 -1.49 -4.90 10.05
CA ARG A 45 -1.60 -5.06 11.52
C ARG A 45 -1.84 -3.78 12.32
N ASP A 46 -1.69 -2.59 11.76
CA ASP A 46 -1.76 -1.34 12.53
C ASP A 46 -3.21 -0.88 12.73
N ARG A 47 -3.76 -1.13 13.92
CA ARG A 47 -5.11 -0.69 14.29
C ARG A 47 -5.27 0.82 14.24
N THR A 48 -4.21 1.56 14.57
CA THR A 48 -4.25 3.02 14.58
C THR A 48 -4.29 3.56 13.15
N LEU A 49 -3.59 2.92 12.21
CA LEU A 49 -3.72 3.22 10.78
C LEU A 49 -5.18 3.03 10.31
N TYR A 50 -5.79 1.88 10.60
CA TYR A 50 -7.18 1.65 10.19
C TYR A 50 -8.17 2.58 10.90
N HIS A 51 -7.89 3.02 12.13
CA HIS A 51 -8.70 4.05 12.78
C HIS A 51 -8.57 5.42 12.09
N GLU A 52 -7.35 5.84 11.73
CA GLU A 52 -7.14 7.09 10.99
C GLU A 52 -7.78 7.05 9.59
N LEU A 53 -7.67 5.93 8.88
CA LEU A 53 -8.34 5.72 7.58
C LEU A 53 -9.87 5.71 7.73
N SER A 54 -10.40 5.12 8.79
CA SER A 54 -11.83 5.14 9.11
C SER A 54 -12.35 6.55 9.30
N ASN A 55 -11.60 7.40 10.02
CA ASN A 55 -11.96 8.81 10.19
C ASN A 55 -11.89 9.59 8.86
N LYS A 56 -10.92 9.28 8.00
CA LYS A 56 -10.75 9.94 6.69
C LYS A 56 -11.85 9.59 5.69
N PHE A 57 -12.19 8.31 5.59
CA PHE A 57 -13.11 7.79 4.57
C PHE A 57 -14.53 7.55 5.10
N GLU A 58 -14.76 7.78 6.39
CA GLU A 58 -16.05 7.58 7.08
C GLU A 58 -16.56 6.12 7.02
N PHE A 59 -15.66 5.15 6.83
CA PHE A 59 -15.98 3.72 6.85
C PHE A 59 -15.70 3.11 8.21
N PRO A 60 -16.54 2.19 8.73
CA PRO A 60 -16.25 1.45 9.96
C PRO A 60 -14.91 0.69 9.91
N ALA A 61 -14.05 0.91 10.91
CA ALA A 61 -12.81 0.16 11.09
C ALA A 61 -13.03 -1.21 11.76
N ARG A 62 -12.26 -2.20 11.30
CA ARG A 62 -11.92 -3.43 12.02
C ARG A 62 -10.40 -3.46 12.26
N LYS A 63 -9.91 -4.53 12.88
CA LYS A 63 -8.50 -4.70 13.26
C LYS A 63 -7.52 -4.52 12.08
N ASP A 64 -7.91 -5.01 10.90
CA ASP A 64 -7.03 -5.23 9.74
C ASP A 64 -7.70 -4.90 8.39
N HIS A 65 -8.82 -4.16 8.42
CA HIS A 65 -9.58 -3.71 7.25
C HIS A 65 -10.63 -2.66 7.65
N LEU A 66 -11.11 -1.89 6.67
CA LEU A 66 -12.36 -1.14 6.75
C LEU A 66 -13.51 -1.95 6.15
N ILE A 67 -14.74 -1.55 6.42
CA ILE A 67 -15.95 -2.13 5.81
C ILE A 67 -16.69 -1.03 5.06
N ASP A 68 -16.86 -1.22 3.77
CA ASP A 68 -17.70 -0.39 2.90
C ASP A 68 -18.97 -1.18 2.55
N GLU A 69 -20.13 -0.53 2.51
CA GLU A 69 -21.42 -1.18 2.23
C GLU A 69 -22.00 -0.69 0.91
N ILE A 70 -21.99 -1.57 -0.10
CA ILE A 70 -22.35 -1.25 -1.48
C ILE A 70 -23.47 -2.18 -1.91
N GLU A 71 -24.60 -1.63 -2.33
CA GLU A 71 -25.77 -2.42 -2.76
C GLU A 71 -26.21 -3.48 -1.71
N GLY A 72 -26.06 -3.17 -0.42
CA GLY A 72 -26.36 -4.09 0.70
C GLY A 72 -25.30 -5.17 0.96
N GLN A 73 -24.16 -5.12 0.26
CA GLN A 73 -23.04 -6.04 0.45
C GLN A 73 -21.89 -5.37 1.20
N LYS A 74 -21.31 -6.09 2.16
CA LYS A 74 -20.18 -5.61 2.95
C LYS A 74 -18.86 -5.99 2.27
N ILE A 75 -18.19 -4.99 1.70
CA ILE A 75 -16.88 -5.13 1.08
C ILE A 75 -15.80 -4.80 2.11
N ARG A 76 -14.86 -5.72 2.30
CA ARG A 76 -13.70 -5.51 3.18
C ARG A 76 -12.63 -4.76 2.39
N LEU A 77 -12.12 -3.65 2.93
CA LEU A 77 -11.07 -2.84 2.30
C LEU A 77 -9.78 -2.92 3.09
N ALA A 78 -8.68 -3.31 2.43
CA ALA A 78 -7.34 -3.29 3.01
C ALA A 78 -6.59 -2.02 2.56
N ALA A 79 -5.78 -1.48 3.46
CA ALA A 79 -4.87 -0.39 3.15
C ALA A 79 -3.65 -0.89 2.37
N ASP A 80 -3.12 -0.05 1.49
CA ASP A 80 -1.88 -0.27 0.76
C ASP A 80 -1.16 1.06 0.55
N ILE A 81 0.08 1.18 1.02
CA ILE A 81 0.86 2.41 0.84
C ILE A 81 1.25 2.60 -0.63
N ILE A 82 1.34 3.86 -1.09
CA ILE A 82 1.84 4.20 -2.43
C ILE A 82 3.26 3.69 -2.73
N CYS A 83 4.10 3.55 -1.70
CA CYS A 83 5.50 3.19 -1.84
C CYS A 83 5.98 2.38 -0.64
N GLY A 84 6.48 1.17 -0.92
CA GLY A 84 7.01 0.26 0.10
C GLY A 84 8.39 0.69 0.60
N ARG A 85 8.77 0.18 1.79
CA ARG A 85 10.08 0.43 2.42
C ARG A 85 11.24 0.07 1.50
N LYS A 86 11.14 -1.07 0.80
CA LYS A 86 12.21 -1.58 -0.08
C LYS A 86 12.51 -0.62 -1.23
N GLN A 87 11.48 0.01 -1.80
CA GLN A 87 11.60 1.01 -2.85
C GLN A 87 12.28 2.28 -2.35
N ILE A 88 11.88 2.78 -1.16
CA ILE A 88 12.50 3.96 -0.52
C ILE A 88 13.99 3.71 -0.22
N VAL A 89 14.33 2.55 0.34
CA VAL A 89 15.72 2.16 0.62
C VAL A 89 16.55 2.09 -0.66
N LYS A 90 16.00 1.48 -1.72
CA LYS A 90 16.68 1.38 -3.02
C LYS A 90 16.92 2.76 -3.63
N PHE A 91 15.94 3.67 -3.54
CA PHE A 91 16.06 5.04 -4.05
C PHE A 91 17.20 5.82 -3.40
N HIS A 92 17.43 5.60 -2.10
CA HIS A 92 18.50 6.26 -1.33
C HIS A 92 19.79 5.45 -1.26
N GLU A 93 19.96 4.41 -2.08
CA GLU A 93 21.17 3.56 -2.08
C GLU A 93 21.53 3.03 -0.67
N ASN A 94 20.51 2.71 0.13
CA ASN A 94 20.63 2.26 1.52
C ASN A 94 21.26 3.28 2.51
N ASP A 95 21.27 4.57 2.17
CA ASP A 95 21.62 5.66 3.10
C ASP A 95 20.56 5.79 4.21
N TYR A 96 20.91 5.34 5.42
CA TYR A 96 20.00 5.24 6.56
C TYR A 96 19.30 6.56 6.89
N GLU A 97 20.08 7.64 7.02
CA GLU A 97 19.56 8.94 7.45
C GLU A 97 18.56 9.51 6.45
N LYS A 98 18.76 9.23 5.16
CA LYS A 98 17.85 9.68 4.10
C LYS A 98 16.61 8.80 4.01
N TRP A 99 16.77 7.48 3.87
CA TRP A 99 15.61 6.61 3.67
C TRP A 99 14.72 6.56 4.91
N ARG A 100 15.28 6.66 6.12
CA ARG A 100 14.52 6.70 7.37
C ARG A 100 13.54 7.89 7.38
N LYS A 101 13.99 9.08 7.01
CA LYS A 101 13.16 10.30 6.96
C LYS A 101 12.02 10.16 5.95
N ASP A 102 12.33 9.66 4.76
CA ASP A 102 11.31 9.46 3.72
C ASP A 102 10.34 8.34 4.08
N TYR A 103 10.82 7.27 4.72
CA TYR A 103 9.96 6.20 5.23
C TYR A 103 8.98 6.75 6.27
N GLU A 104 9.45 7.55 7.24
CA GLU A 104 8.59 8.21 8.22
C GLU A 104 7.58 9.14 7.56
N LEU A 105 8.02 10.02 6.65
CA LEU A 105 7.16 10.95 5.93
C LEU A 105 6.07 10.24 5.13
N VAL A 106 6.45 9.23 4.34
CA VAL A 106 5.51 8.50 3.48
C VAL A 106 4.55 7.67 4.32
N ARG A 107 5.07 6.89 5.27
CA ARG A 107 4.23 5.96 6.05
C ARG A 107 3.34 6.66 7.06
N SER A 108 3.73 7.80 7.62
CA SER A 108 2.88 8.57 8.53
C SER A 108 1.79 9.37 7.82
N ASN A 109 1.78 9.41 6.48
CA ASN A 109 0.82 10.18 5.71
C ASN A 109 -0.38 9.31 5.27
N VAL A 110 -1.52 9.47 5.95
CA VAL A 110 -2.77 8.77 5.64
C VAL A 110 -3.30 9.06 4.22
N ASN A 111 -2.85 10.14 3.58
CA ASN A 111 -3.23 10.47 2.20
C ASN A 111 -2.50 9.63 1.15
N LEU A 112 -1.41 8.97 1.54
CA LEU A 112 -0.63 8.11 0.65
C LEU A 112 -1.03 6.63 0.74
N HIS A 113 -2.09 6.32 1.49
CA HIS A 113 -2.65 4.99 1.58
C HIS A 113 -3.88 4.86 0.68
N PHE A 114 -3.85 3.88 -0.21
CA PHE A 114 -4.99 3.46 -1.01
C PHE A 114 -5.79 2.39 -0.28
N LEU A 115 -7.07 2.30 -0.60
CA LEU A 115 -7.96 1.25 -0.11
C LEU A 115 -8.32 0.34 -1.27
N TRP A 116 -8.18 -0.97 -1.07
CA TRP A 116 -8.50 -1.98 -2.08
C TRP A 116 -9.38 -3.09 -1.50
N PRO A 117 -10.30 -3.67 -2.29
CA PRO A 117 -11.05 -4.86 -1.90
C PRO A 117 -10.13 -6.02 -1.45
N LYS A 118 -10.46 -6.60 -0.30
CA LYS A 118 -9.73 -7.70 0.34
C LYS A 118 -10.46 -9.02 0.09
N HIS A 119 -9.98 -9.79 -0.88
CA HIS A 119 -10.54 -11.09 -1.25
C HIS A 119 -9.47 -12.08 -1.74
N LYS A 120 -9.89 -13.28 -2.15
CA LYS A 120 -8.97 -14.28 -2.71
C LYS A 120 -8.40 -13.80 -4.04
N ALA A 121 -7.11 -14.05 -4.27
CA ALA A 121 -6.40 -13.62 -5.47
C ALA A 121 -7.09 -14.07 -6.78
N PRO A 122 -6.90 -13.31 -7.88
CA PRO A 122 -6.15 -12.07 -8.00
C PRO A 122 -6.89 -10.86 -7.41
N THR A 123 -6.27 -10.18 -6.44
CA THR A 123 -6.70 -8.84 -5.98
C THR A 123 -6.03 -7.78 -6.84
N ILE A 124 -6.54 -6.53 -6.81
CA ILE A 124 -5.87 -5.40 -7.49
C ILE A 124 -4.41 -5.31 -7.04
N ASN A 125 -4.14 -5.36 -5.73
CA ASN A 125 -2.78 -5.23 -5.20
C ASN A 125 -1.85 -6.34 -5.71
N THR A 126 -2.25 -7.61 -5.58
CA THR A 126 -1.40 -8.73 -6.02
C THR A 126 -1.20 -8.75 -7.54
N TYR A 127 -2.24 -8.43 -8.31
CA TYR A 127 -2.17 -8.50 -9.77
C TYR A 127 -1.44 -7.28 -10.38
N ARG A 128 -1.52 -6.10 -9.73
CA ARG A 128 -0.73 -4.91 -10.08
C ARG A 128 0.75 -5.24 -10.09
N TYR A 129 1.26 -5.98 -9.10
CA TYR A 129 2.66 -6.38 -9.09
C TYR A 129 3.02 -7.23 -10.32
N THR A 130 2.20 -8.22 -10.66
CA THR A 130 2.42 -9.10 -11.81
C THR A 130 2.39 -8.36 -13.15
N LYS A 131 1.53 -7.35 -13.30
CA LYS A 131 1.36 -6.62 -14.57
C LYS A 131 2.26 -5.40 -14.71
N TYR A 132 2.45 -4.66 -13.61
CA TYR A 132 3.04 -3.33 -13.61
C TYR A 132 4.24 -3.20 -12.67
N LEU A 133 4.73 -4.29 -12.08
CA LEU A 133 5.85 -4.25 -11.12
C LEU A 133 5.62 -3.24 -10.00
N ASP A 134 4.37 -3.19 -9.53
CA ASP A 134 3.88 -2.32 -8.45
C ASP A 134 3.73 -0.83 -8.79
N ARG A 135 3.86 -0.47 -10.07
CA ARG A 135 3.70 0.91 -10.54
C ARG A 135 2.27 1.41 -10.39
N ILE A 136 2.04 2.26 -9.40
CA ILE A 136 0.72 2.85 -9.09
C ILE A 136 0.22 3.77 -10.21
N ASP A 137 1.11 4.48 -10.88
CA ASP A 137 0.78 5.37 -12.00
C ASP A 137 0.22 4.58 -13.20
N CYS A 138 0.82 3.42 -13.52
CA CYS A 138 0.28 2.51 -14.52
C CYS A 138 -1.09 1.96 -14.09
N LEU A 139 -1.27 1.62 -12.81
CA LEU A 139 -2.57 1.17 -12.30
C LEU A 139 -3.65 2.26 -12.43
N LEU A 140 -3.34 3.52 -12.11
CA LEU A 140 -4.30 4.62 -12.20
C LEU A 140 -4.70 4.91 -13.67
N PHE A 141 -3.74 4.84 -14.59
CA PHE A 141 -4.03 4.94 -16.02
C PHE A 141 -4.93 3.77 -16.49
N ASP A 142 -4.62 2.55 -16.05
CA ASP A 142 -5.37 1.35 -16.38
C ASP A 142 -6.81 1.40 -15.85
N LEU A 143 -7.03 1.86 -14.61
CA LEU A 143 -8.38 2.09 -14.07
C LEU A 143 -9.18 3.07 -14.93
N LYS A 144 -8.57 4.16 -15.39
CA LYS A 144 -9.22 5.10 -16.31
C LYS A 144 -9.62 4.42 -17.62
N SER A 145 -8.74 3.59 -18.21
CA SER A 145 -9.05 2.82 -19.41
C SER A 145 -10.21 1.84 -19.18
N TYR A 146 -10.21 1.13 -18.05
CA TYR A 146 -11.28 0.21 -17.66
C TYR A 146 -12.64 0.92 -17.59
N PHE A 147 -12.71 2.06 -16.90
CA PHE A 147 -13.95 2.85 -16.81
C PHE A 147 -14.36 3.49 -18.14
N SER A 148 -13.43 3.64 -19.09
CA SER A 148 -13.72 4.08 -20.45
C SER A 148 -14.21 2.95 -21.37
N GLY A 149 -14.39 1.73 -20.84
CA GLY A 149 -14.82 0.55 -21.60
C GLY A 149 -13.72 -0.07 -22.45
N GLN A 150 -12.45 0.29 -22.22
CA GLN A 150 -11.32 -0.30 -22.93
C GLN A 150 -10.89 -1.62 -22.27
N GLU A 151 -10.34 -2.53 -23.07
CA GLU A 151 -9.70 -3.74 -22.54
C GLU A 151 -8.43 -3.39 -21.78
N THR A 152 -8.23 -4.01 -20.61
CA THR A 152 -7.06 -3.76 -19.76
C THR A 152 -6.41 -5.05 -19.28
N PRO A 153 -5.08 -5.07 -19.09
CA PRO A 153 -4.37 -6.22 -18.51
C PRO A 153 -4.86 -6.60 -17.11
N MET A 154 -5.53 -5.70 -16.39
CA MET A 154 -6.05 -5.90 -15.03
C MET A 154 -7.48 -6.47 -14.98
N MET A 155 -8.14 -6.70 -16.13
CA MET A 155 -9.50 -7.28 -16.21
C MET A 155 -9.71 -8.49 -15.29
N PRO A 156 -8.78 -9.46 -15.17
CA PRO A 156 -8.94 -10.60 -14.26
C PRO A 156 -9.06 -10.25 -12.78
N ALA A 157 -8.52 -9.10 -12.34
CA ALA A 157 -8.68 -8.59 -10.98
C ALA A 157 -9.95 -7.75 -10.86
N TYR A 158 -10.24 -6.90 -11.85
CA TYR A 158 -11.41 -6.01 -11.83
C TYR A 158 -12.74 -6.74 -11.89
N GLN A 159 -12.80 -7.88 -12.57
CA GLN A 159 -14.02 -8.67 -12.72
C GLN A 159 -14.26 -9.66 -11.57
N ARG A 160 -13.41 -9.67 -10.53
CA ARG A 160 -13.65 -10.47 -9.32
C ARG A 160 -14.80 -9.88 -8.53
N GLU A 161 -15.66 -10.74 -7.99
CA GLU A 161 -16.93 -10.39 -7.38
C GLU A 161 -16.86 -9.14 -6.49
N GLU A 162 -16.07 -9.15 -5.41
CA GLU A 162 -15.99 -7.99 -4.50
C GLU A 162 -15.36 -6.76 -5.18
N THR A 163 -14.37 -6.94 -6.05
CA THR A 163 -13.74 -5.83 -6.78
C THR A 163 -14.68 -5.21 -7.80
N ALA A 164 -15.41 -6.00 -8.56
CA ALA A 164 -16.36 -5.53 -9.56
C ALA A 164 -17.48 -4.73 -8.90
N ILE A 165 -18.02 -5.22 -7.78
CA ILE A 165 -19.03 -4.53 -6.98
C ILE A 165 -18.46 -3.22 -6.44
N TRP A 166 -17.25 -3.25 -5.87
CA TRP A 166 -16.58 -2.07 -5.37
C TRP A 166 -16.31 -1.03 -6.47
N LEU A 167 -15.88 -1.44 -7.66
CA LEU A 167 -15.59 -0.52 -8.77
C LEU A 167 -16.83 0.16 -9.34
N LYS A 168 -18.02 -0.47 -9.27
CA LYS A 168 -19.27 0.14 -9.76
C LYS A 168 -19.56 1.51 -9.14
N GLN A 169 -19.14 1.74 -7.89
CA GLN A 169 -19.39 3.00 -7.21
C GLN A 169 -18.71 4.20 -7.91
N PHE A 170 -17.58 3.95 -8.60
CA PHE A 170 -16.79 4.99 -9.28
C PHE A 170 -17.17 5.19 -10.75
N ASN A 171 -18.15 4.46 -11.28
CA ASN A 171 -18.56 4.57 -12.69
C ASN A 171 -18.99 5.99 -13.10
N ARG A 172 -19.36 6.84 -12.13
CA ARG A 172 -19.72 8.24 -12.39
C ARG A 172 -18.52 9.18 -12.42
N ASP A 173 -17.45 8.84 -11.70
CA ASP A 173 -16.26 9.69 -11.51
C ASP A 173 -15.35 9.69 -12.72
N PHE A 174 -15.42 8.63 -13.54
CA PHE A 174 -14.61 8.46 -14.75
C PHE A 174 -15.41 8.67 -16.04
N LYS A 175 -16.65 9.18 -15.98
CA LYS A 175 -17.37 9.56 -17.19
C LYS A 175 -16.57 10.66 -17.90
N SER A 176 -16.11 10.36 -19.12
CA SER A 176 -15.51 11.36 -20.00
C SER A 176 -16.48 12.54 -20.10
N PRO A 177 -16.03 13.80 -20.00
CA PRO A 177 -16.88 14.92 -20.38
C PRO A 177 -17.38 14.62 -21.79
N ILE A 178 -18.70 14.58 -21.95
CA ILE A 178 -19.32 14.42 -23.25
C ILE A 178 -18.81 15.59 -24.08
N ILE A 179 -17.85 15.33 -24.97
CA ILE A 179 -17.50 16.28 -26.02
C ILE A 179 -18.68 16.19 -26.98
N HIS A 180 -19.63 17.10 -26.81
CA HIS A 180 -20.68 17.28 -27.80
C HIS A 180 -19.98 17.65 -29.13
N PRO A 181 -20.30 16.94 -30.23
CA PRO A 181 -19.74 17.23 -31.55
C PRO A 181 -20.11 18.64 -32.03
#